data_AF-A0AAE1WSK0-F1
#
_entry.id   AF-A0AAE1WSK0-F1
#
_cell.length_a   1.000
_cell.length_b   1.000
_cell.length_c   1.000
_cell.angle_alpha   90.00
_cell.angle_beta   90.00
_cell.angle_gamma   90.00
#
_symmetry.space_group_name_H-M   'P 1'
#
loop_
_entity.id
_entity.type
_entity.pdbx_description
1 polymer ?
#
loop_
_entity_poly.entity_id
_entity_poly.type
_entity_poly.pdbx_seq_one_letter_code
_entity_poly.pdbx_strand_id
1 'polypeptide(L)'
;MKSGSVDLQSVSFLLSQPASGCFQETENSMNVNLTKDSISQFSQLLKVVGTAKNGAQSSLRNLEFHLVEWELQQVKDLRVLIKNNPSIKQLMFRRNKFSAECLSELSDGLRKNKNIKEIMLSESGIGSEGAGVLASALKDNHSLEELQIWEDSIGSREQKSCLK
;
A
#
# COMPACT_ATOMS: atom_id res chain seq x y z
N MET A 1 -21.48 -28.90 11.34
CA MET A 1 -20.61 -28.28 10.31
C MET A 1 -19.99 -27.05 10.96
N LYS A 2 -18.68 -27.06 11.23
CA LYS A 2 -17.99 -25.88 11.79
C LYS A 2 -18.03 -24.79 10.72
N SER A 3 -18.62 -23.64 11.05
CA SER A 3 -18.48 -22.42 10.26
C SER A 3 -16.99 -22.12 10.16
N GLY A 4 -16.39 -22.40 9.00
CA GLY A 4 -14.98 -22.11 8.74
C GLY A 4 -14.83 -20.60 8.62
N SER A 5 -14.53 -19.94 9.74
CA SER A 5 -14.06 -18.56 9.71
C SER A 5 -12.72 -18.57 8.99
N VAL A 6 -12.67 -18.06 7.78
CA VAL A 6 -11.41 -17.89 7.04
C VAL A 6 -10.61 -16.80 7.77
N ASP A 7 -9.51 -17.18 8.41
CA ASP A 7 -8.61 -16.26 9.13
C ASP A 7 -7.65 -15.57 8.15
N LEU A 8 -8.20 -14.66 7.34
CA LEU A 8 -7.44 -13.97 6.30
C LEU A 8 -6.56 -12.86 6.91
N GLN A 9 -5.25 -13.06 6.90
CA GLN A 9 -4.27 -12.15 7.51
C GLN A 9 -3.53 -11.27 6.50
N SER A 10 -3.35 -11.74 5.27
CA SER A 10 -2.71 -10.96 4.20
C SER A 10 -3.57 -10.90 2.93
N VAL A 11 -3.59 -9.74 2.30
CA VAL A 11 -4.17 -9.57 0.96
C VAL A 11 -3.15 -8.87 0.06
N SER A 12 -2.80 -9.54 -1.04
CA SER A 12 -1.88 -9.01 -2.04
C SER A 12 -2.64 -8.67 -3.33
N PHE A 13 -2.45 -7.46 -3.82
CA PHE A 13 -3.05 -6.94 -5.03
C PHE A 13 -2.02 -6.93 -6.15
N LEU A 14 -2.29 -7.65 -7.23
CA LEU A 14 -1.37 -7.77 -8.36
C LEU A 14 -2.03 -7.23 -9.63
N LEU A 15 -1.49 -6.16 -10.21
CA LEU A 15 -1.87 -5.77 -11.57
C LEU A 15 -1.17 -6.70 -12.57
N SER A 16 -1.91 -7.63 -13.19
CA SER A 16 -1.33 -8.56 -14.17
C SER A 16 -1.28 -7.95 -15.58
N GLN A 17 -0.11 -7.92 -16.22
CA GLN A 17 0.03 -8.08 -17.67
C GLN A 17 0.23 -9.58 -17.98
N PRO A 18 -0.02 -10.08 -19.21
CA PRO A 18 -0.03 -11.52 -19.47
C PRO A 18 1.40 -12.08 -19.44
N ALA A 19 1.86 -12.52 -18.27
CA ALA A 19 3.01 -13.41 -18.15
C ALA A 19 2.96 -14.19 -16.83
N SER A 20 2.74 -15.50 -16.97
CA SER A 20 3.05 -16.61 -16.05
C SER A 20 2.92 -16.31 -14.56
N GLY A 21 1.68 -16.44 -14.06
CA GLY A 21 1.38 -16.42 -12.63
C GLY A 21 2.03 -17.58 -11.89
N CYS A 22 2.94 -17.27 -10.98
CA CYS A 22 3.19 -18.12 -9.82
C CYS A 22 2.27 -17.63 -8.71
N PHE A 23 1.32 -18.47 -8.31
CA PHE A 23 0.48 -18.25 -7.15
C PHE A 23 1.13 -18.96 -5.96
N GLN A 24 1.45 -18.23 -4.89
CA GLN A 24 1.61 -18.83 -3.58
C GLN A 24 0.37 -18.47 -2.76
N GLU A 25 -0.56 -19.42 -2.67
CA GLU A 25 -1.60 -19.41 -1.66
C GLU A 25 -1.03 -20.06 -0.40
N THR A 26 -0.99 -19.32 0.69
CA THR A 26 -0.96 -19.91 2.02
C THR A 26 -2.38 -19.93 2.59
N GLU A 27 -2.62 -20.68 3.66
CA GLU A 27 -3.95 -20.83 4.27
C GLU A 27 -4.58 -19.49 4.71
N ASN A 28 -3.78 -18.44 4.93
CA ASN A 28 -4.21 -17.15 5.49
C ASN A 28 -3.93 -15.93 4.58
N SER A 29 -3.64 -16.16 3.30
CA SER A 29 -3.32 -15.09 2.33
C SER A 29 -4.19 -15.16 1.09
N MET A 30 -4.63 -14.02 0.56
CA MET A 30 -5.41 -13.95 -0.69
C MET A 30 -4.71 -13.06 -1.71
N ASN A 31 -4.57 -13.56 -2.94
CA ASN A 31 -4.09 -12.78 -4.07
C ASN A 31 -5.29 -12.28 -4.89
N VAL A 32 -5.33 -10.98 -5.16
CA VAL A 32 -6.36 -10.34 -5.98
C VAL A 32 -5.71 -9.79 -7.24
N ASN A 33 -6.05 -10.38 -8.38
CA ASN A 33 -5.60 -9.88 -9.67
C ASN A 33 -6.43 -8.67 -10.09
N LEU A 34 -5.74 -7.57 -10.36
CA LEU A 34 -6.29 -6.35 -10.94
C LEU A 34 -6.02 -6.39 -12.45
N THR A 35 -7.02 -6.05 -13.26
CA THR A 35 -6.85 -5.78 -14.69
C THR A 35 -6.82 -4.26 -14.92
N LYS A 36 -6.28 -3.80 -16.06
CA LYS A 36 -6.30 -2.36 -16.41
C LYS A 36 -7.71 -1.78 -16.47
N ASP A 37 -8.70 -2.59 -16.86
CA ASP A 37 -10.10 -2.18 -16.91
C ASP A 37 -10.78 -2.18 -15.52
N SER A 38 -10.11 -2.76 -14.51
CA SER A 38 -10.58 -2.90 -13.13
C SER A 38 -10.06 -1.81 -12.18
N ILE A 39 -9.42 -0.74 -12.66
CA ILE A 39 -8.93 0.37 -11.79
C ILE A 39 -10.08 1.02 -11.00
N SER A 40 -11.26 1.14 -11.61
CA SER A 40 -12.51 1.54 -10.93
C SER A 40 -12.95 0.53 -9.86
N GLN A 41 -12.79 -0.77 -10.15
CA GLN A 41 -13.09 -1.84 -9.21
C GLN A 41 -12.08 -1.89 -8.06
N PHE A 42 -10.83 -1.45 -8.26
CA PHE A 42 -9.83 -1.38 -7.19
C PHE A 42 -10.24 -0.41 -6.08
N SER A 43 -10.76 0.78 -6.42
CA SER A 43 -11.35 1.71 -5.43
C SER A 43 -12.53 1.08 -4.70
N GLN A 44 -13.44 0.42 -5.44
CA GLN A 44 -14.56 -0.28 -4.83
C GLN A 44 -14.10 -1.42 -3.92
N LEU A 45 -13.04 -2.13 -4.30
CA LEU A 45 -12.51 -3.25 -3.56
C LEU A 45 -11.83 -2.78 -2.27
N LEU A 46 -11.03 -1.70 -2.31
CA LEU A 46 -10.51 -1.05 -1.10
C LEU A 46 -11.66 -0.68 -0.14
N LYS A 47 -12.76 -0.16 -0.67
CA LYS A 47 -13.97 0.15 0.13
C LYS A 47 -14.64 -1.11 0.69
N VAL A 48 -14.75 -2.19 -0.08
CA VAL A 48 -15.33 -3.46 0.38
C VAL A 48 -14.47 -4.09 1.47
N VAL A 49 -13.15 -4.18 1.28
CA VAL A 49 -12.21 -4.66 2.30
C VAL A 49 -12.28 -3.80 3.55
N GLY A 50 -12.42 -2.48 3.40
CA GLY A 50 -12.55 -1.55 4.52
C GLY A 50 -13.90 -1.56 5.24
N THR A 51 -14.99 -1.98 4.59
CA THR A 51 -16.36 -2.00 5.15
C THR A 51 -16.80 -3.39 5.60
N ALA A 52 -16.07 -4.45 5.25
CA ALA A 52 -16.27 -5.80 5.75
C ALA A 52 -16.06 -5.83 7.27
N LYS A 53 -17.09 -5.47 8.03
CA LYS A 53 -17.19 -5.72 9.47
C LYS A 53 -17.39 -7.22 9.67
N ASN A 54 -16.32 -7.97 9.53
CA ASN A 54 -16.28 -9.33 10.04
C ASN A 54 -16.38 -9.19 11.57
N GLY A 55 -17.49 -9.63 12.14
CA GLY A 55 -17.76 -9.54 13.57
C GLY A 55 -16.56 -10.08 14.36
N ALA A 56 -16.13 -9.32 15.36
CA ALA A 56 -14.90 -9.50 16.14
C ALA A 56 -13.62 -9.45 15.28
N GLN A 57 -13.03 -8.25 15.20
CA GLN A 57 -11.69 -7.93 14.68
C GLN A 57 -11.29 -8.63 13.37
N SER A 58 -11.30 -7.88 12.26
CA SER A 58 -10.58 -8.30 11.05
C SER A 58 -9.17 -8.77 11.43
N SER A 59 -8.84 -10.01 11.09
CA SER A 59 -7.50 -10.55 11.29
C SER A 59 -6.50 -10.08 10.23
N LEU A 60 -6.97 -9.29 9.27
CA LEU A 60 -6.14 -8.65 8.26
C LEU A 60 -5.08 -7.78 8.93
N ARG A 61 -3.83 -8.21 8.79
CA ARG A 61 -2.62 -7.54 9.27
C ARG A 61 -1.89 -6.84 8.12
N ASN A 62 -1.91 -7.44 6.94
CA ASN A 62 -0.98 -7.11 5.87
C ASN A 62 -1.71 -6.76 4.59
N LEU A 63 -1.29 -5.67 3.95
CA LEU A 63 -1.71 -5.31 2.61
C LEU A 63 -0.49 -5.14 1.72
N GLU A 64 -0.49 -5.85 0.61
CA GLU A 64 0.60 -5.83 -0.35
C GLU A 64 0.06 -5.38 -1.71
N PHE A 65 0.79 -4.53 -2.40
CA PHE A 65 0.39 -3.99 -3.69
C PHE A 65 1.55 -4.16 -4.66
N HIS A 66 1.26 -4.69 -5.83
CA HIS A 66 2.24 -5.03 -6.85
C HIS A 66 1.82 -4.44 -8.19
N LEU A 67 2.71 -3.67 -8.81
CA LEU A 67 2.51 -3.11 -10.15
C LEU A 67 1.30 -2.17 -10.28
N VAL A 68 0.83 -1.57 -9.19
CA VAL A 68 -0.31 -0.64 -9.22
C VAL A 68 0.17 0.77 -9.55
N GLU A 69 -0.51 1.41 -10.50
CA GLU A 69 -0.41 2.85 -10.73
C GLU A 69 -1.51 3.54 -9.92
N TRP A 70 -1.10 4.26 -8.86
CA TRP A 70 -2.01 4.82 -7.88
C TRP A 70 -2.55 6.17 -8.31
N GLU A 71 -3.87 6.26 -8.33
CA GLU A 71 -4.60 7.51 -8.45
C GLU A 71 -4.92 8.10 -7.08
N LEU A 72 -5.07 9.43 -7.02
CA LEU A 72 -5.29 10.16 -5.77
C LEU A 72 -6.50 9.64 -5.00
N GLN A 73 -7.59 9.27 -5.69
CA GLN A 73 -8.78 8.74 -5.05
C GLN A 73 -8.53 7.38 -4.38
N GLN A 74 -7.69 6.53 -4.97
CA GLN A 74 -7.35 5.22 -4.42
C GLN A 74 -6.50 5.37 -3.16
N VAL A 75 -5.56 6.32 -3.13
CA VAL A 75 -4.78 6.62 -1.93
C VAL A 75 -5.68 7.13 -0.81
N LYS A 76 -6.66 7.98 -1.11
CA LYS A 76 -7.68 8.43 -0.14
C LYS A 76 -8.50 7.25 0.40
N ASP A 77 -8.90 6.33 -0.46
CA ASP A 77 -9.64 5.14 -0.06
C ASP A 77 -8.79 4.22 0.82
N LEU A 78 -7.51 4.00 0.47
CA LEU A 78 -6.54 3.28 1.30
C LEU A 78 -6.37 3.95 2.67
N ARG A 79 -6.25 5.28 2.70
CA ARG A 79 -6.16 6.05 3.96
C ARG A 79 -7.37 5.81 4.86
N VAL A 80 -8.58 5.81 4.30
CA VAL A 80 -9.81 5.50 5.04
C VAL A 80 -9.78 4.06 5.54
N LEU A 81 -9.33 3.12 4.71
CA LEU A 81 -9.19 1.72 5.06
C LEU A 81 -8.25 1.54 6.27
N ILE A 82 -7.02 2.04 6.22
CA ILE A 82 -6.04 1.86 7.32
C ILE A 82 -6.39 2.64 8.58
N LYS A 83 -7.19 3.71 8.47
CA LYS A 83 -7.72 4.44 9.63
C LYS A 83 -8.78 3.63 10.36
N ASN A 84 -9.66 2.96 9.62
CA ASN A 84 -10.81 2.24 10.18
C ASN A 84 -10.49 0.78 10.56
N ASN A 85 -9.33 0.26 10.14
CA ASN A 85 -8.91 -1.12 10.39
C ASN A 85 -7.62 -1.13 11.23
N PRO A 86 -7.73 -1.00 12.57
CA PRO A 86 -6.56 -0.95 13.45
C PRO A 86 -5.79 -2.28 13.54
N SER A 87 -6.39 -3.35 13.01
CA SER A 87 -5.79 -4.65 12.80
C SER A 87 -4.60 -4.58 11.85
N ILE A 88 -4.63 -3.73 10.83
CA ILE A 88 -3.60 -3.66 9.80
C ILE A 88 -2.34 -3.03 10.40
N LYS A 89 -1.23 -3.73 10.20
CA LYS A 89 0.11 -3.39 10.72
C LYS A 89 1.12 -3.14 9.62
N GLN A 90 0.96 -3.76 8.45
CA GLN A 90 1.98 -3.72 7.40
C GLN A 90 1.38 -3.25 6.07
N LEU A 91 2.07 -2.33 5.41
CA LEU A 91 1.80 -1.92 4.03
C LEU A 91 3.04 -2.16 3.17
N MET A 92 2.90 -2.94 2.10
CA MET A 92 3.99 -3.20 1.16
C MET A 92 3.60 -2.72 -0.24
N PHE A 93 4.50 -1.96 -0.86
CA PHE A 93 4.34 -1.45 -2.21
C PHE A 93 5.56 -1.87 -3.03
N ARG A 94 5.36 -2.84 -3.92
CA ARG A 94 6.40 -3.33 -4.83
C ARG A 94 6.12 -2.96 -6.28
N ARG A 95 7.04 -2.25 -6.92
CA ARG A 95 6.93 -1.81 -8.31
C ARG A 95 5.66 -0.97 -8.56
N ASN A 96 5.23 -0.20 -7.58
CA ASN A 96 4.06 0.69 -7.70
C ASN A 96 4.49 2.02 -8.31
N LYS A 97 3.54 2.77 -8.85
CA LYS A 97 3.78 4.14 -9.30
C LYS A 97 2.89 5.08 -8.53
N PHE A 98 3.47 6.16 -8.02
CA PHE A 98 2.77 7.24 -7.34
C PHE A 98 3.11 8.56 -8.00
N SER A 99 2.11 9.44 -8.14
CA SER A 99 2.37 10.86 -8.36
C SER A 99 2.83 11.53 -7.06
N ALA A 100 3.39 12.74 -7.17
CA ALA A 100 3.75 13.55 -6.01
C ALA A 100 2.53 13.82 -5.09
N GLU A 101 1.35 14.05 -5.68
CA GLU A 101 0.10 14.22 -4.94
C GLU A 101 -0.30 12.95 -4.18
N CYS A 102 -0.17 11.78 -4.80
CA CYS A 102 -0.44 10.50 -4.16
C CYS A 102 0.51 10.25 -2.98
N LEU A 103 1.80 10.56 -3.11
CA LEU A 103 2.77 10.42 -2.03
C LEU A 103 2.49 11.39 -0.87
N SER A 104 2.06 12.62 -1.18
CA SER A 104 1.63 13.59 -0.19
C SER A 104 0.41 13.11 0.60
N GLU A 105 -0.63 12.62 -0.09
CA GLU A 105 -1.84 12.08 0.54
C GLU A 105 -1.54 10.83 1.39
N LEU A 106 -0.69 9.92 0.89
CA LEU A 106 -0.25 8.75 1.65
C LEU A 106 0.49 9.18 2.93
N SER A 107 1.44 10.10 2.80
CA SER A 107 2.23 10.64 3.91
C SER A 107 1.34 11.29 4.97
N ASP A 108 0.35 12.08 4.58
CA ASP A 108 -0.61 12.68 5.51
C ASP A 108 -1.54 11.66 6.16
N GLY A 109 -1.88 10.58 5.46
CA GLY A 109 -2.56 9.42 6.02
C GLY A 109 -1.74 8.76 7.14
N LEU A 110 -0.43 8.63 6.92
CA LEU A 110 0.50 8.03 7.86
C LEU A 110 0.81 8.93 9.03
N ARG A 111 0.96 10.24 8.85
CA ARG A 111 1.35 11.21 9.90
C ARG A 111 0.68 10.99 11.25
N LYS A 112 -0.63 10.71 11.26
CA LYS A 112 -1.43 10.50 12.48
C LYS A 112 -1.92 9.05 12.66
N ASN A 113 -1.53 8.13 11.78
CA ASN A 113 -1.92 6.73 11.90
C ASN A 113 -1.19 6.09 13.09
N LYS A 114 -1.96 5.46 13.99
CA LYS A 114 -1.44 4.84 15.21
C LYS A 114 -1.33 3.31 15.15
N ASN A 115 -1.67 2.73 14.01
CA ASN A 115 -1.90 1.30 13.84
C ASN A 115 -0.81 0.63 13.01
N ILE A 116 -0.41 1.26 11.90
CA ILE A 116 0.63 0.78 10.99
C ILE A 116 1.98 0.80 11.71
N LYS A 117 2.70 -0.31 11.60
CA LYS A 117 3.99 -0.60 12.22
C LYS A 117 5.11 -0.68 11.19
N GLU A 118 4.81 -1.16 9.99
CA GLU A 118 5.81 -1.35 8.95
C GLU A 118 5.31 -0.83 7.60
N ILE A 119 6.20 -0.15 6.89
CA ILE A 119 6.00 0.23 5.50
C ILE A 119 7.23 -0.20 4.69
N MET A 120 6.97 -0.92 3.61
CA MET A 120 7.98 -1.29 2.64
C MET A 120 7.65 -0.69 1.28
N LEU A 121 8.60 0.04 0.72
CA LEU A 121 8.59 0.54 -0.66
C LEU A 121 9.77 -0.10 -1.39
N SER A 122 9.49 -0.75 -2.51
CA SER A 122 10.51 -1.41 -3.32
C SER A 122 10.24 -1.16 -4.79
N GLU A 123 11.24 -0.70 -5.53
CA GLU A 123 11.18 -0.43 -6.97
C GLU A 123 9.98 0.47 -7.37
N SER A 124 9.50 1.33 -6.47
CA SER A 124 8.29 2.14 -6.65
C SER A 124 8.56 3.58 -7.13
N GLY A 125 9.82 3.89 -7.42
CA GLY A 125 10.27 5.12 -8.04
C GLY A 125 9.88 6.39 -7.27
N ILE A 126 9.79 6.33 -5.93
CA ILE A 126 9.32 7.48 -5.14
C ILE A 126 10.26 8.70 -5.22
N GLY A 127 11.53 8.48 -5.57
CA GLY A 127 12.53 9.53 -5.74
C GLY A 127 12.89 10.26 -4.44
N SER A 128 13.80 11.23 -4.56
CA SER A 128 14.27 12.01 -3.41
C SER A 128 13.18 12.92 -2.81
N GLU A 129 12.33 13.52 -3.65
CA GLU A 129 11.21 14.36 -3.21
C GLU A 129 10.17 13.53 -2.43
N GLY A 130 9.74 12.40 -2.99
CA GLY A 130 8.79 11.49 -2.33
C GLY A 130 9.29 10.98 -0.99
N ALA A 131 10.57 10.59 -0.92
CA ALA A 131 11.21 10.22 0.34
C ALA A 131 11.24 11.37 1.35
N GLY A 132 11.48 12.60 0.89
CA GLY A 132 11.44 13.80 1.74
C GLY A 132 10.05 14.06 2.33
N VAL A 133 8.99 13.88 1.55
CA VAL A 133 7.60 14.04 2.00
C VAL A 133 7.23 12.97 3.03
N LEU A 134 7.57 11.70 2.79
CA LEU A 134 7.39 10.61 3.76
C LEU A 134 8.15 10.90 5.06
N ALA A 135 9.43 11.25 4.97
CA ALA A 135 10.26 11.57 6.14
C ALA A 135 9.68 12.73 6.96
N SER A 136 9.14 13.76 6.29
CA SER A 136 8.49 14.89 6.95
C SER A 136 7.24 14.47 7.74
N ALA A 137 6.42 13.59 7.17
CA ALA A 137 5.24 13.07 7.86
C ALA A 137 5.59 12.17 9.05
N LEU A 138 6.64 11.36 8.91
CA LEU A 138 7.03 10.41 9.96
C LEU A 138 7.69 11.06 11.18
N LYS A 139 8.12 12.32 11.10
CA LYS A 139 8.55 13.10 12.29
C LYS A 139 7.44 13.22 13.34
N ASP A 140 6.18 13.28 12.90
CA ASP A 140 5.01 13.40 13.77
C ASP A 140 4.35 12.03 14.04
N ASN A 141 4.85 10.95 13.42
CA ASN A 141 4.34 9.61 13.63
C ASN A 141 5.18 8.90 14.71
N HIS A 142 4.53 8.40 15.75
CA HIS A 142 5.18 7.68 16.86
C HIS A 142 4.78 6.21 16.95
N SER A 143 4.15 5.68 15.91
CA SER A 143 3.61 4.32 15.88
C SER A 143 4.29 3.43 14.86
N LEU A 144 4.81 3.99 13.76
CA LEU A 144 5.62 3.29 12.79
C LEU A 144 6.94 2.87 13.44
N GLU A 145 7.27 1.60 13.33
CA GLU A 145 8.47 0.98 13.90
C GLU A 145 9.52 0.74 12.82
N GLU A 146 9.08 0.49 11.58
CA GLU A 146 9.96 0.13 10.47
C GLU A 146 9.55 0.80 9.16
N LEU A 147 10.52 1.41 8.48
CA LEU A 147 10.41 1.93 7.13
C LEU A 147 11.56 1.37 6.29
N GLN A 148 11.22 0.59 5.28
CA GLN A 148 12.17 0.05 4.32
C GLN A 148 11.93 0.67 2.94
N ILE A 149 12.99 1.17 2.31
CA ILE A 149 12.94 1.74 0.96
C ILE A 149 14.09 1.17 0.11
N TRP A 150 13.76 0.49 -0.97
CA TRP A 150 14.70 -0.31 -1.78
C TRP A 150 14.56 0.04 -3.26
N GLU A 151 15.66 0.32 -3.95
CA GLU A 151 15.67 0.58 -5.41
C GLU A 151 14.69 1.69 -5.86
N ASP A 152 14.58 2.75 -5.06
CA ASP A 152 13.55 3.80 -5.18
C ASP A 152 14.10 5.17 -5.65
N SER A 153 15.31 5.20 -6.19
CA SER A 153 15.96 6.40 -6.77
C SER A 153 16.12 7.60 -5.81
N ILE A 154 16.30 7.35 -4.51
CA ILE A 154 16.49 8.42 -3.50
C ILE A 154 17.86 9.12 -3.62
N GLY A 155 18.87 8.41 -4.14
CA GLY A 155 20.24 8.89 -4.24
C GLY A 155 20.62 9.54 -5.57
N SER A 156 19.78 9.44 -6.62
CA SER A 156 20.01 10.18 -7.86
C SER A 156 19.66 11.64 -7.60
N ARG A 157 20.66 12.46 -7.26
CA ARG A 157 20.53 13.91 -7.40
C ARG A 157 19.95 14.16 -8.78
N GLU A 158 18.85 14.89 -8.85
CA GLU A 158 18.42 15.53 -10.08
C GLU A 158 19.63 16.26 -10.66
N GLN A 159 20.31 15.64 -11.63
CA GLN A 159 21.19 16.38 -12.50
C GLN A 159 20.25 17.26 -13.31
N LYS A 160 19.91 18.43 -12.75
CA LYS A 160 19.54 19.59 -13.55
C LYS A 160 20.71 19.75 -14.51
N SER A 161 20.52 19.22 -15.72
CA SER A 161 21.36 19.53 -16.86
C SER A 161 21.19 21.03 -17.09
N CYS A 162 22.02 21.82 -16.41
CA CYS A 162 22.29 23.17 -16.82
C CYS A 162 23.08 23.05 -18.13
N LEU A 163 22.36 22.91 -19.24
CA LEU A 163 22.92 23.24 -20.55
C LEU A 163 23.27 24.73 -20.48
N LYS A 164 24.57 25.02 -20.42
CA LYS A 164 25.12 26.33 -20.73
C LYS A 164 24.96 26.61 -22.22
#